data_AF-A0AAW4GEM6-F1
#
_entry.id   AF-A0AAW4GEM6-F1
#
_cell.length_a   1.000
_cell.length_b   1.000
_cell.length_c   1.000
_cell.angle_alpha   90.00
_cell.angle_beta   90.00
_cell.angle_gamma   90.00
#
_symmetry.space_group_name_H-M   'P 1'
#
loop_
_entity.id
_entity.type
_entity.pdbx_description
1 polymer ?
#
loop_
_entity_poly.entity_id
_entity_poly.type
_entity_poly.pdbx_seq_one_letter_code
_entity_poly.pdbx_strand_id
1 'polypeptide(L)'
;MTRKIIDLDTIQANGKRGETQRPAFTKINENFAEVYGALGSVATIVEDVEQLKTEIQAEADQAKAEVQAAIGTLPAAVDNAIHGRIPGKNRLINGNFDFWTRGTPVTQTGYGPDRWFVQIGSMVDAGLFANNNVPGDGVFGDARLSMGANSNDNTDAFGHYFVFEQRVENVRTFAGVLSTVSFTVYNSGAPGRKIAVEFLQNFGTGGSETILGLNAEVFSLDVGINHISKTTTLPSVSGKTVASTNHYVAVAIWLSSGSGFDVRNAGLGAQSGQLFFGQLQWEEGGTATGYDTRLLSHEAALCGWYAQRIDINAGDAFSVCTALGQFDCVGQLAFQPMRSKPSARTLGSGVNMTGFGINGGNAPGSSFNVIPVSVSGAAITAGVATGGMSPGASGYVAPKSGGISIIFEAEI
;
A
#
# COMPACT_ATOMS: atom_id res chain seq x y z
N MET A 1 48.70 -41.09 48.85
CA MET A 1 49.94 -41.49 49.55
C MET A 1 50.13 -42.99 49.35
N THR A 2 51.29 -43.55 49.65
CA THR A 2 51.55 -44.99 49.44
C THR A 2 50.84 -45.81 50.52
N ARG A 3 50.02 -46.81 50.12
CA ARG A 3 49.30 -47.73 51.02
C ARG A 3 50.17 -48.16 52.19
N LYS A 4 49.71 -47.94 53.43
CA LYS A 4 50.45 -48.42 54.60
C LYS A 4 50.17 -49.90 54.83
N ILE A 5 51.20 -50.72 54.64
CA ILE A 5 51.11 -52.18 54.80
C ILE A 5 51.36 -52.54 56.27
N ILE A 6 50.54 -53.44 56.81
CA ILE A 6 50.73 -54.03 58.13
C ILE A 6 51.76 -55.15 57.97
N ASP A 7 52.84 -55.08 58.74
CA ASP A 7 53.87 -56.12 58.75
C ASP A 7 53.47 -57.23 59.74
N LEU A 8 53.33 -58.45 59.23
CA LEU A 8 52.90 -59.62 60.00
C LEU A 8 54.07 -60.56 60.33
N ASP A 9 55.25 -60.34 59.74
CA ASP A 9 56.30 -61.36 59.65
C ASP A 9 57.56 -61.01 60.45
N THR A 10 57.80 -59.73 60.74
CA THR A 10 58.98 -59.27 61.50
C THR A 10 58.87 -59.64 62.99
N ILE A 11 59.91 -60.23 63.58
CA ILE A 11 59.97 -60.56 65.01
C ILE A 11 60.31 -59.28 65.80
N GLN A 12 59.45 -58.89 66.74
CA GLN A 12 59.64 -57.72 67.58
C GLN A 12 60.49 -57.99 68.82
N ALA A 13 60.94 -56.93 69.49
CA ALA A 13 61.75 -57.01 70.71
C ALA A 13 61.10 -57.76 71.89
N ASN A 14 59.78 -57.98 71.84
CA ASN A 14 59.02 -58.77 72.81
C ASN A 14 58.94 -60.27 72.44
N GLY A 15 59.66 -60.71 71.40
CA GLY A 15 59.69 -62.10 70.92
C GLY A 15 58.47 -62.53 70.11
N LYS A 16 57.48 -61.66 69.88
CA LYS A 16 56.29 -61.94 69.07
C LYS A 16 56.49 -61.47 67.63
N ARG A 17 55.84 -62.16 66.70
CA ARG A 17 55.90 -61.89 65.26
C ARG A 17 54.82 -60.90 64.83
N GLY A 18 55.15 -59.97 63.95
CA GLY A 18 54.26 -58.93 63.41
C GLY A 18 54.12 -57.69 64.29
N GLU A 19 53.52 -56.64 63.73
CA GLU A 19 53.26 -55.38 64.42
C GLU A 19 52.30 -55.55 65.61
N THR A 20 52.54 -54.79 66.69
CA THR A 20 51.58 -54.75 67.80
C THR A 20 50.25 -54.14 67.35
N GLN A 21 49.19 -54.45 68.10
CA GLN A 21 47.82 -54.04 67.82
C GLN A 21 47.71 -52.54 67.51
N ARG A 22 48.32 -51.67 68.32
CA ARG A 22 48.15 -50.22 68.22
C ARG A 22 48.71 -49.65 66.89
N PRO A 23 49.96 -49.90 66.47
CA PRO A 23 50.47 -49.54 65.15
C PRO A 23 49.64 -50.09 63.97
N ALA A 24 49.19 -51.34 64.05
CA ALA A 24 48.36 -51.95 63.01
C ALA A 24 47.01 -51.22 62.86
N PHE A 25 46.32 -50.94 63.97
CA PHE A 25 45.07 -50.17 63.97
C PHE A 25 45.27 -48.70 63.51
N THR A 26 46.41 -48.08 63.83
CA THR A 26 46.73 -46.74 63.30
C THR A 26 46.84 -46.75 61.77
N LYS A 27 47.57 -47.71 61.19
CA LYS A 27 47.70 -47.83 59.72
C LYS A 27 46.36 -48.13 59.04
N ILE A 28 45.52 -48.95 59.67
CA ILE A 28 44.16 -49.22 59.22
C ILE A 28 43.36 -47.91 59.15
N ASN A 29 43.35 -47.13 60.23
CA ASN A 29 42.63 -45.86 60.30
C ASN A 29 43.16 -44.84 59.28
N GLU A 30 44.47 -44.76 59.08
CA GLU A 30 45.08 -43.89 58.07
C GLU A 30 44.69 -44.30 56.64
N ASN A 31 44.71 -45.59 56.31
CA ASN A 31 44.26 -46.09 55.01
C ASN A 31 42.74 -45.83 54.80
N PHE A 32 41.91 -46.03 55.83
CA PHE A 32 40.48 -45.71 55.76
C PHE A 32 40.24 -44.21 55.60
N ALA A 33 41.00 -43.36 56.29
CA ALA A 33 40.90 -41.91 56.13
C ALA A 33 41.22 -41.47 54.69
N GLU A 34 42.21 -42.08 54.05
CA GLU A 34 42.52 -41.85 52.63
C GLU A 34 41.38 -42.30 51.70
N VAL A 35 40.83 -43.50 51.93
CA VAL A 35 39.69 -44.01 51.15
C VAL A 35 38.47 -43.09 51.29
N TYR A 36 38.14 -42.63 52.49
CA TYR A 36 37.04 -41.70 52.71
C TYR A 36 37.30 -40.33 52.07
N GLY A 37 38.54 -39.83 52.12
CA GLY A 37 38.93 -38.61 51.42
C GLY A 37 38.75 -38.71 49.90
N ALA A 38 39.23 -39.80 49.30
CA ALA A 38 39.08 -40.06 47.87
C ALA A 38 37.62 -40.24 47.46
N LEU A 39 36.83 -40.94 48.29
CA LEU A 39 35.39 -41.10 48.07
C LEU A 39 34.65 -39.76 48.13
N GLY A 40 35.04 -38.87 49.04
CA GLY A 40 34.53 -37.51 49.11
C GLY A 40 34.82 -36.71 47.83
N SER A 41 36.05 -36.79 47.31
CA SER A 41 36.40 -36.15 46.03
C SER A 41 35.60 -36.69 44.85
N VAL A 42 35.34 -38.00 44.80
CA VAL A 42 34.50 -38.61 43.75
C VAL A 42 33.05 -38.14 43.86
N ALA A 43 32.51 -37.99 45.07
CA ALA A 43 31.16 -37.45 45.28
C ALA A 43 31.05 -36.02 44.73
N THR A 44 32.05 -35.17 44.99
CA THR A 44 32.10 -33.81 44.42
C THR A 44 32.15 -33.83 42.90
N ILE A 45 32.94 -34.71 42.28
CA ILE A 45 32.99 -34.84 40.81
C ILE A 45 31.61 -35.25 40.25
N VAL A 46 30.89 -36.12 40.93
CA VAL A 46 29.54 -36.54 40.49
C VAL A 46 28.58 -35.36 40.54
N GLU A 47 28.62 -34.54 41.60
CA GLU A 47 27.83 -33.32 41.71
C GLU A 47 28.18 -32.32 40.59
N ASP A 48 29.47 -32.09 40.34
CA ASP A 48 29.94 -31.21 39.26
C ASP A 48 29.49 -31.70 37.88
N VAL A 49 29.49 -33.01 37.63
CA VAL A 49 29.04 -33.61 36.36
C VAL A 49 27.54 -33.43 36.15
N GLU A 50 26.72 -33.62 37.19
CA GLU A 50 25.27 -33.38 37.09
C GLU A 50 24.96 -31.89 36.89
N GLN A 51 25.73 -31.00 37.52
CA GLN A 51 25.62 -29.56 37.27
C GLN A 51 25.98 -29.23 35.81
N LEU A 52 27.13 -29.68 35.31
CA LEU A 52 27.56 -29.47 33.93
C LEU A 52 26.55 -29.99 32.91
N LYS A 53 25.93 -31.15 33.18
CA LYS A 53 24.88 -31.71 32.33
C LYS A 53 23.65 -30.80 32.25
N THR A 54 23.29 -30.17 33.36
CA THR A 54 22.17 -29.24 33.43
C THR A 54 22.49 -27.94 32.67
N GLU A 55 23.71 -27.42 32.83
CA GLU A 55 24.18 -26.22 32.12
C GLU A 55 24.22 -26.44 30.59
N ILE A 56 24.78 -27.57 30.14
CA ILE A 56 24.81 -27.94 28.72
C ILE A 56 23.39 -28.07 28.14
N GLN A 57 22.45 -28.63 28.90
CA GLN A 57 21.06 -28.74 28.46
C GLN A 57 20.41 -27.36 28.30
N ALA A 58 20.64 -26.45 29.25
CA ALA A 58 20.14 -25.08 29.17
C ALA A 58 20.72 -24.31 27.97
N GLU A 59 22.03 -24.43 27.72
CA GLU A 59 22.67 -23.84 26.53
C GLU A 59 22.12 -24.43 25.23
N ALA A 60 21.89 -25.74 25.17
CA ALA A 60 21.31 -26.39 24.01
C ALA A 60 19.88 -25.92 23.73
N ASP A 61 19.06 -25.74 24.78
CA ASP A 61 17.70 -25.23 24.66
C ASP A 61 17.67 -23.76 24.24
N GLN A 62 18.59 -22.93 24.76
CA GLN A 62 18.75 -21.54 24.32
C GLN A 62 19.16 -21.46 22.85
N ALA A 63 20.20 -22.20 22.44
CA ALA A 63 20.66 -22.22 21.05
C ALA A 63 19.55 -22.69 20.09
N LYS A 64 18.76 -23.68 20.50
CA LYS A 64 17.61 -24.16 19.73
C LYS A 64 16.54 -23.07 19.58
N ALA A 65 16.25 -22.31 20.64
CA ALA A 65 15.29 -21.20 20.59
C ALA A 65 15.76 -20.07 19.67
N GLU A 66 17.05 -19.71 19.73
CA GLU A 66 17.65 -18.70 18.85
C GLU A 66 17.58 -19.11 17.37
N VAL A 67 17.93 -20.37 17.07
CA VAL A 67 17.82 -20.92 15.70
C VAL A 67 16.36 -20.95 15.24
N GLN A 68 15.41 -21.33 16.10
CA GLN A 68 13.98 -21.31 15.75
C GLN A 68 13.47 -19.89 15.48
N ALA A 69 13.89 -18.90 16.26
CA ALA A 69 13.55 -17.50 16.04
C ALA A 69 14.12 -16.99 14.71
N ALA A 70 15.38 -17.33 14.39
CA ALA A 70 15.99 -16.98 13.11
C ALA A 70 15.31 -17.65 11.92
N ILE A 71 14.96 -18.94 12.03
CA ILE A 71 14.21 -19.66 10.99
C ILE A 71 12.82 -19.03 10.79
N GLY A 72 12.18 -18.55 11.86
CA GLY A 72 10.89 -17.87 11.79
C GLY A 72 10.91 -16.57 10.97
N THR A 73 12.05 -15.89 10.87
CA THR A 73 12.18 -14.63 10.10
C THR A 73 12.62 -14.83 8.66
N LEU A 74 13.23 -15.98 8.32
CA LEU A 74 13.70 -16.29 6.97
C LEU A 74 12.62 -16.16 5.89
N PRO A 75 11.37 -16.63 6.07
CA PRO A 75 10.33 -16.48 5.06
C PRO A 75 10.09 -15.01 4.68
N ALA A 76 9.92 -14.12 5.66
CA ALA A 76 9.72 -12.70 5.40
C ALA A 76 10.95 -12.03 4.77
N ALA A 77 12.16 -12.43 5.17
CA ALA A 77 13.39 -11.92 4.58
C ALA A 77 13.55 -12.35 3.10
N VAL A 78 13.27 -13.61 2.80
CA VAL A 78 13.30 -14.17 1.44
C VAL A 78 12.19 -13.56 0.59
N ASP A 79 10.99 -13.41 1.14
CA ASP A 79 9.85 -12.80 0.48
C ASP A 79 10.14 -11.34 0.10
N ASN A 80 10.69 -10.55 1.03
CA ASN A 80 11.16 -9.20 0.75
C ASN A 80 12.29 -9.18 -0.30
N ALA A 81 13.21 -10.14 -0.29
CA ALA A 81 14.31 -10.19 -1.25
C ALA A 81 13.86 -10.56 -2.68
N ILE A 82 12.84 -11.42 -2.82
CA ILE A 82 12.33 -11.90 -4.10
C ILE A 82 11.21 -10.97 -4.61
N HIS A 83 10.14 -10.77 -3.83
CA HIS A 83 8.99 -9.95 -4.21
C HIS A 83 9.22 -8.45 -4.08
N GLY A 84 10.29 -8.01 -3.39
CA GLY A 84 10.76 -6.63 -3.51
C GLY A 84 11.36 -6.31 -4.88
N ARG A 85 11.69 -7.34 -5.69
CA ARG A 85 12.34 -7.18 -7.00
C ARG A 85 11.44 -7.54 -8.19
N ILE A 86 10.32 -8.21 -7.94
CA ILE A 86 9.34 -8.57 -8.98
C ILE A 86 8.09 -7.71 -8.75
N PRO A 87 7.88 -6.66 -9.56
CA PRO A 87 6.72 -5.82 -9.41
C PRO A 87 5.42 -6.54 -9.80
N GLY A 88 4.32 -6.18 -9.16
CA GLY A 88 2.97 -6.71 -9.46
C GLY A 88 2.22 -7.32 -8.27
N LYS A 89 2.77 -7.27 -7.06
CA LYS A 89 2.08 -7.74 -5.83
C LYS A 89 1.06 -6.73 -5.32
N ASN A 90 1.37 -5.45 -5.47
CA ASN A 90 0.46 -4.39 -5.06
C ASN A 90 -0.74 -4.37 -6.01
N ARG A 91 -1.97 -4.42 -5.48
CA ARG A 91 -3.20 -4.27 -6.26
C ARG A 91 -3.63 -2.83 -6.45
N LEU A 92 -3.01 -1.91 -5.71
CA LEU A 92 -3.22 -0.49 -5.86
C LEU A 92 -2.36 0.06 -7.01
N ILE A 93 -2.90 1.06 -7.68
CA ILE A 93 -2.32 1.82 -8.78
C ILE A 93 -2.07 3.23 -8.26
N ASN A 94 -0.93 3.81 -8.60
CA ASN A 94 -0.50 5.14 -8.18
C ASN A 94 -0.42 5.28 -6.66
N GLY A 95 0.11 4.26 -5.97
CA GLY A 95 0.26 4.25 -4.50
C GLY A 95 1.27 5.27 -3.96
N ASN A 96 2.18 5.75 -4.82
CA ASN A 96 3.09 6.86 -4.54
C ASN A 96 2.55 8.22 -4.99
N PHE A 97 1.40 8.27 -5.68
CA PHE A 97 0.76 9.51 -6.14
C PHE A 97 1.61 10.36 -7.10
N ASP A 98 2.44 9.71 -7.92
CA ASP A 98 3.27 10.35 -8.95
C ASP A 98 2.46 10.88 -10.13
N PHE A 99 1.23 10.39 -10.33
CA PHE A 99 0.35 10.79 -11.43
C PHE A 99 -0.87 11.56 -10.92
N TRP A 100 -1.20 12.63 -11.65
CA TRP A 100 -2.35 13.51 -11.40
C TRP A 100 -3.01 13.93 -12.73
N THR A 101 -3.40 12.95 -13.55
CA THR A 101 -3.92 13.19 -14.92
C THR A 101 -5.07 14.21 -14.95
N ARG A 102 -5.90 14.24 -13.89
CA ARG A 102 -7.08 15.11 -13.77
C ARG A 102 -6.77 16.51 -13.26
N GLY A 103 -5.54 16.76 -12.80
CA GLY A 103 -5.11 18.01 -12.17
C GLY A 103 -5.17 17.98 -10.64
N THR A 104 -4.61 19.03 -10.05
CA THR A 104 -4.49 19.27 -8.61
C THR A 104 -4.65 20.78 -8.35
N PRO A 105 -5.24 21.23 -7.22
CA PRO A 105 -5.81 20.45 -6.13
C PRO A 105 -7.21 19.90 -6.46
N VAL A 106 -7.66 18.95 -5.63
CA VAL A 106 -8.99 18.33 -5.70
C VAL A 106 -9.76 18.70 -4.43
N THR A 107 -10.73 19.59 -4.56
CA THR A 107 -11.47 20.20 -3.43
C THR A 107 -12.95 19.79 -3.39
N GLN A 108 -13.35 18.86 -4.25
CA GLN A 108 -14.71 18.33 -4.33
C GLN A 108 -14.67 16.82 -4.52
N THR A 109 -15.81 16.16 -4.30
CA THR A 109 -15.95 14.73 -4.55
C THR A 109 -15.65 14.40 -6.03
N GLY A 110 -14.76 13.45 -6.27
CA GLY A 110 -14.33 13.09 -7.62
C GLY A 110 -13.03 12.29 -7.61
N TYR A 111 -12.52 11.95 -8.79
CA TYR A 111 -11.21 11.32 -8.91
C TYR A 111 -10.10 12.36 -8.81
N GLY A 112 -9.12 12.10 -7.94
CA GLY A 112 -7.98 12.97 -7.69
C GLY A 112 -6.69 12.46 -8.33
N PRO A 113 -5.69 11.98 -7.55
CA PRO A 113 -4.46 11.41 -8.09
C PRO A 113 -4.76 10.13 -8.87
N ASP A 114 -5.12 10.30 -10.14
CA ASP A 114 -5.57 9.24 -11.03
C ASP A 114 -6.68 8.40 -10.39
N ARG A 115 -6.38 7.16 -10.00
CA ARG A 115 -7.35 6.13 -9.56
C ARG A 115 -7.98 6.36 -8.20
N TRP A 116 -7.44 7.29 -7.43
CA TRP A 116 -7.92 7.58 -6.08
C TRP A 116 -9.17 8.46 -6.15
N PHE A 117 -10.29 7.91 -5.71
CA PHE A 117 -11.57 8.62 -5.61
C PHE A 117 -11.66 9.27 -4.24
N VAL A 118 -11.90 10.58 -4.21
CA VAL A 118 -12.08 11.34 -2.98
C VAL A 118 -13.53 11.72 -2.81
N GLN A 119 -14.01 11.64 -1.58
CA GLN A 119 -15.32 12.08 -1.16
C GLN A 119 -15.16 13.13 -0.06
N ILE A 120 -15.76 14.30 -0.30
CA ILE A 120 -15.72 15.44 0.60
C ILE A 120 -17.16 15.93 0.77
N GLY A 121 -17.62 16.02 2.02
CA GLY A 121 -18.95 16.53 2.38
C GLY A 121 -18.91 17.22 3.72
N SER A 122 -19.51 18.42 3.80
CA SER A 122 -19.60 19.24 5.01
C SER A 122 -18.24 19.48 5.72
N MET A 123 -17.18 19.64 4.94
CA MET A 123 -15.83 19.95 5.41
C MET A 123 -15.42 21.36 4.99
N VAL A 124 -14.60 22.03 5.80
CA VAL A 124 -14.04 23.36 5.53
C VAL A 124 -12.59 23.21 5.05
N ASP A 125 -12.28 23.81 3.90
CA ASP A 125 -10.96 23.80 3.25
C ASP A 125 -10.36 22.39 3.10
N ALA A 126 -11.22 21.40 2.89
CA ALA A 126 -10.80 20.04 2.64
C ALA A 126 -10.38 19.84 1.18
N GLY A 127 -9.24 19.17 0.98
CA GLY A 127 -8.80 18.83 -0.36
C GLY A 127 -7.52 18.01 -0.38
N LEU A 128 -7.30 17.38 -1.54
CA LEU A 128 -6.07 16.65 -1.86
C LEU A 128 -5.24 17.48 -2.83
N PHE A 129 -3.92 17.42 -2.72
CA PHE A 129 -3.01 18.13 -3.61
C PHE A 129 -1.70 17.37 -3.81
N ALA A 130 -1.09 17.56 -4.99
CA ALA A 130 0.25 17.07 -5.25
C ALA A 130 1.27 17.90 -4.46
N ASN A 131 2.13 17.20 -3.72
CA ASN A 131 3.28 17.80 -3.05
C ASN A 131 4.57 17.29 -3.69
N ASN A 132 5.51 18.19 -4.01
CA ASN A 132 6.81 17.79 -4.54
C ASN A 132 7.66 17.24 -3.39
N ASN A 133 8.14 16.01 -3.53
CA ASN A 133 9.14 15.47 -2.62
C ASN A 133 10.54 15.83 -3.12
N VAL A 134 11.50 15.88 -2.19
CA VAL A 134 12.91 15.85 -2.57
C VAL A 134 13.30 14.38 -2.65
N PRO A 135 13.59 13.81 -3.84
CA PRO A 135 13.94 12.39 -3.94
C PRO A 135 15.10 12.05 -3.01
N GLY A 136 14.92 11.03 -2.16
CA GLY A 136 15.92 10.62 -1.17
C GLY A 136 15.86 11.34 0.18
N ASP A 137 14.84 12.17 0.46
CA ASP A 137 14.60 12.74 1.80
C ASP A 137 14.21 11.70 2.87
N GLY A 138 13.97 10.45 2.44
CA GLY A 138 13.70 9.30 3.29
C GLY A 138 12.25 9.18 3.75
N VAL A 139 11.36 10.13 3.42
CA VAL A 139 9.96 10.11 3.88
C VAL A 139 9.11 9.20 3.00
N PHE A 140 9.23 9.31 1.68
CA PHE A 140 8.44 8.54 0.71
C PHE A 140 9.32 7.78 -0.30
N GLY A 141 10.55 7.47 0.07
CA GLY A 141 11.53 6.81 -0.80
C GLY A 141 11.84 7.64 -2.06
N ASP A 142 11.72 7.00 -3.23
CA ASP A 142 12.03 7.61 -4.53
C ASP A 142 10.81 8.26 -5.21
N ALA A 143 9.67 8.38 -4.50
CA ALA A 143 8.47 9.01 -5.04
C ALA A 143 8.74 10.48 -5.40
N ARG A 144 8.42 10.89 -6.64
CA ARG A 144 8.60 12.28 -7.11
C ARG A 144 7.60 13.21 -6.45
N LEU A 145 6.38 12.71 -6.25
CA LEU A 145 5.31 13.40 -5.56
C LEU A 145 4.87 12.62 -4.32
N SER A 146 4.22 13.32 -3.40
CA SER A 146 3.35 12.73 -2.38
C SER A 146 1.96 13.34 -2.51
N MET A 147 0.96 12.67 -1.94
CA MET A 147 -0.37 13.25 -1.82
C MET A 147 -0.47 13.97 -0.48
N GLY A 148 -0.58 15.30 -0.53
CA GLY A 148 -1.01 16.08 0.61
C GLY A 148 -2.53 16.05 0.74
N ALA A 149 -3.02 15.97 1.97
CA ALA A 149 -4.42 16.15 2.32
C ALA A 149 -4.52 17.22 3.40
N ASN A 150 -5.39 18.20 3.22
CA ASN A 150 -5.68 19.23 4.21
C ASN A 150 -7.16 19.25 4.56
N SER A 151 -7.49 19.63 5.79
CA SER A 151 -8.83 20.02 6.22
C SER A 151 -8.72 20.98 7.41
N ASN A 152 -9.59 21.97 7.53
CA ASN A 152 -9.49 22.95 8.63
C ASN A 152 -10.55 22.72 9.70
N ASP A 153 -11.78 22.40 9.29
CA ASP A 153 -12.92 22.19 10.18
C ASP A 153 -14.03 21.38 9.47
N ASN A 154 -15.17 21.21 10.12
CA ASN A 154 -16.39 20.64 9.57
C ASN A 154 -17.60 21.52 9.89
N THR A 155 -18.64 21.43 9.06
CA THR A 155 -19.89 22.20 9.24
C THR A 155 -21.05 21.35 9.75
N ASP A 156 -20.83 20.05 9.99
CA ASP A 156 -21.86 19.10 10.43
C ASP A 156 -21.23 17.99 11.28
N ALA A 157 -21.52 17.96 12.57
CA ALA A 157 -21.00 16.96 13.50
C ALA A 157 -21.44 15.51 13.19
N PHE A 158 -22.59 15.32 12.54
CA PHE A 158 -23.13 14.00 12.23
C PHE A 158 -22.72 13.52 10.83
N GLY A 159 -22.88 14.38 9.82
CA GLY A 159 -22.80 14.00 8.41
C GLY A 159 -21.54 14.41 7.66
N HIS A 160 -20.54 15.04 8.30
CA HIS A 160 -19.29 15.35 7.59
C HIS A 160 -18.49 14.10 7.24
N TYR A 161 -17.79 14.15 6.12
CA TYR A 161 -16.85 13.12 5.71
C TYR A 161 -15.74 13.70 4.85
N PHE A 162 -14.54 13.20 5.07
CA PHE A 162 -13.39 13.33 4.19
C PHE A 162 -12.70 11.98 4.10
N VAL A 163 -12.80 11.34 2.94
CA VAL A 163 -12.29 9.99 2.72
C VAL A 163 -11.77 9.89 1.29
N PHE A 164 -10.69 9.17 1.10
CA PHE A 164 -10.26 8.77 -0.24
C PHE A 164 -10.15 7.25 -0.32
N GLU A 165 -10.47 6.69 -1.47
CA GLU A 165 -10.50 5.25 -1.70
C GLU A 165 -9.86 4.90 -3.03
N GLN A 166 -9.40 3.66 -3.15
CA GLN A 166 -9.13 3.10 -4.45
C GLN A 166 -9.89 1.81 -4.64
N ARG A 167 -10.61 1.76 -5.76
CA ARG A 167 -11.37 0.58 -6.20
C ARG A 167 -10.43 -0.34 -6.97
N VAL A 168 -10.21 -1.55 -6.47
CA VAL A 168 -9.53 -2.63 -7.16
C VAL A 168 -10.60 -3.47 -7.87
N GLU A 169 -10.44 -3.66 -9.17
CA GLU A 169 -11.46 -4.36 -9.94
C GLU A 169 -11.61 -5.81 -9.51
N ASN A 170 -12.78 -6.36 -9.81
CA ASN A 170 -13.14 -7.72 -9.46
C ASN A 170 -13.32 -7.88 -7.95
N VAL A 171 -14.58 -7.96 -7.50
CA VAL A 171 -14.94 -8.15 -6.08
C VAL A 171 -14.39 -9.44 -5.47
N ARG A 172 -13.94 -10.39 -6.32
CA ARG A 172 -13.27 -11.63 -5.92
C ARG A 172 -11.85 -11.38 -5.42
N THR A 173 -11.25 -10.24 -5.74
CA THR A 173 -9.91 -9.88 -5.28
C THR A 173 -9.89 -9.87 -3.75
N PHE A 174 -9.00 -10.67 -3.18
CA PHE A 174 -8.83 -10.91 -1.73
C PHE A 174 -10.04 -11.52 -0.98
N ALA A 175 -11.09 -11.97 -1.68
CA ALA A 175 -12.24 -12.59 -1.04
C ALA A 175 -11.87 -13.94 -0.39
N GLY A 176 -12.08 -14.06 0.92
CA GLY A 176 -11.80 -15.28 1.69
C GLY A 176 -10.31 -15.62 1.85
N VAL A 177 -9.40 -14.71 1.47
CA VAL A 177 -7.96 -14.86 1.65
C VAL A 177 -7.42 -13.73 2.54
N LEU A 178 -6.33 -14.02 3.25
CA LEU A 178 -5.64 -13.04 4.06
C LEU A 178 -4.93 -12.04 3.15
N SER A 179 -5.11 -10.74 3.41
CA SER A 179 -4.48 -9.66 2.66
C SER A 179 -4.05 -8.55 3.62
N THR A 180 -3.07 -7.76 3.21
CA THR A 180 -2.53 -6.67 4.03
C THR A 180 -2.47 -5.38 3.24
N VAL A 181 -3.05 -4.31 3.80
CA VAL A 181 -2.82 -2.94 3.33
C VAL A 181 -1.71 -2.32 4.15
N SER A 182 -0.79 -1.62 3.50
CA SER A 182 0.27 -0.86 4.16
C SER A 182 0.52 0.48 3.45
N PHE A 183 0.96 1.47 4.22
CA PHE A 183 1.34 2.78 3.68
C PHE A 183 2.13 3.63 4.66
N THR A 184 2.77 4.67 4.15
CA THR A 184 3.46 5.69 4.94
C THR A 184 2.61 6.96 4.98
N VAL A 185 2.43 7.51 6.19
CA VAL A 185 1.79 8.81 6.42
C VAL A 185 2.70 9.71 7.25
N TYR A 186 2.97 10.91 6.73
CA TYR A 186 3.66 11.96 7.45
C TYR A 186 2.65 12.92 8.07
N ASN A 187 2.63 12.99 9.39
CA ASN A 187 1.83 13.92 10.16
C ASN A 187 2.63 15.20 10.44
N SER A 188 2.32 16.28 9.73
CA SER A 188 2.99 17.57 9.88
C SER A 188 2.51 18.40 11.08
N GLY A 189 1.50 17.92 11.81
CA GLY A 189 0.83 18.68 12.88
C GLY A 189 1.05 18.13 14.29
N ALA A 190 0.14 18.50 15.18
CA ALA A 190 0.16 18.12 16.60
C ALA A 190 -0.09 16.61 16.83
N PRO A 191 0.38 16.05 17.95
CA PRO A 191 0.10 14.66 18.32
C PRO A 191 -1.39 14.42 18.51
N GLY A 192 -1.84 13.18 18.31
CA GLY A 192 -3.22 12.76 18.57
C GLY A 192 -4.17 12.85 17.37
N ARG A 193 -3.65 13.18 16.18
CA ARG A 193 -4.40 12.95 14.93
C ARG A 193 -4.64 11.48 14.71
N LYS A 194 -5.77 11.17 14.09
CA LYS A 194 -6.17 9.81 13.77
C LYS A 194 -6.59 9.72 12.31
N ILE A 195 -6.47 8.54 11.75
CA ILE A 195 -7.11 8.15 10.49
C ILE A 195 -7.84 6.83 10.71
N ALA A 196 -8.76 6.46 9.82
CA ALA A 196 -9.33 5.12 9.84
C ALA A 196 -9.17 4.44 8.48
N VAL A 197 -8.94 3.13 8.50
CA VAL A 197 -8.89 2.28 7.31
C VAL A 197 -10.13 1.42 7.29
N GLU A 198 -10.77 1.30 6.13
CA GLU A 198 -11.95 0.49 5.91
C GLU A 198 -11.85 -0.27 4.58
N PHE A 199 -12.52 -1.41 4.49
CA PHE A 199 -12.68 -2.17 3.26
C PHE A 199 -14.14 -2.23 2.80
N LEU A 200 -14.34 -2.36 1.49
CA LEU A 200 -15.66 -2.46 0.87
C LEU A 200 -15.69 -3.59 -0.17
N GLN A 201 -16.84 -4.22 -0.36
CA GLN A 201 -17.12 -5.12 -1.49
C GLN A 201 -18.36 -4.63 -2.24
N ASN A 202 -18.20 -4.23 -3.49
CA ASN A 202 -19.29 -3.85 -4.39
C ASN A 202 -19.47 -4.93 -5.47
N PHE A 203 -20.67 -5.47 -5.60
CA PHE A 203 -20.96 -6.57 -6.52
C PHE A 203 -21.48 -6.11 -7.89
N GLY A 204 -21.47 -4.80 -8.15
CA GLY A 204 -21.92 -4.16 -9.39
C GLY A 204 -23.44 -4.02 -9.48
N THR A 205 -23.92 -3.24 -10.45
CA THR A 205 -25.36 -3.03 -10.67
C THR A 205 -26.05 -4.34 -11.05
N GLY A 206 -27.10 -4.72 -10.33
CA GLY A 206 -27.76 -6.02 -10.48
C GLY A 206 -27.07 -7.18 -9.77
N GLY A 207 -25.95 -6.92 -9.08
CA GLY A 207 -25.32 -7.85 -8.15
C GLY A 207 -25.95 -7.82 -6.76
N SER A 208 -25.33 -8.54 -5.82
CA SER A 208 -25.68 -8.47 -4.39
C SER A 208 -25.42 -7.09 -3.78
N GLU A 209 -26.03 -6.82 -2.61
CA GLU A 209 -25.82 -5.56 -1.89
C GLU A 209 -24.34 -5.31 -1.59
N THR A 210 -23.91 -4.06 -1.76
CA THR A 210 -22.58 -3.59 -1.40
C THR A 210 -22.38 -3.73 0.11
N ILE A 211 -21.25 -4.29 0.51
CA ILE A 211 -20.85 -4.40 1.91
C ILE A 211 -19.88 -3.27 2.21
N LEU A 212 -20.23 -2.47 3.21
CA LEU A 212 -19.45 -1.36 3.75
C LEU A 212 -19.04 -1.69 5.19
N GLY A 213 -18.06 -0.96 5.71
CA GLY A 213 -17.58 -1.02 7.09
C GLY A 213 -16.75 -2.25 7.40
N LEU A 214 -16.22 -2.94 6.39
CA LEU A 214 -15.50 -4.19 6.63
C LEU A 214 -14.19 -3.90 7.35
N ASN A 215 -14.06 -4.51 8.53
CA ASN A 215 -12.84 -4.54 9.32
C ASN A 215 -12.23 -3.14 9.57
N ALA A 216 -13.11 -2.14 9.76
CA ALA A 216 -12.72 -0.77 10.02
C ALA A 216 -11.85 -0.66 11.28
N GLU A 217 -10.79 0.13 11.21
CA GLU A 217 -9.88 0.37 12.34
C GLU A 217 -9.36 1.80 12.33
N VAL A 218 -9.30 2.40 13.52
CA VAL A 218 -8.71 3.73 13.76
C VAL A 218 -7.24 3.57 14.15
N PHE A 219 -6.38 4.34 13.50
CA PHE A 219 -4.96 4.43 13.81
C PHE A 219 -4.65 5.83 14.36
N SER A 220 -4.01 5.86 15.53
CA SER A 220 -3.43 7.09 16.08
C SER A 220 -2.09 7.38 15.41
N LEU A 221 -1.85 8.65 15.08
CA LEU A 221 -0.64 9.11 14.42
C LEU A 221 0.22 9.92 15.39
N ASP A 222 1.48 9.53 15.49
CA ASP A 222 2.53 10.35 16.09
C ASP A 222 2.88 11.52 15.16
N VAL A 223 3.59 12.52 15.69
CA VAL A 223 4.15 13.59 14.86
C VAL A 223 5.29 13.02 14.01
N GLY A 224 5.33 13.37 12.73
CA GLY A 224 6.32 12.86 11.79
C GLY A 224 5.87 11.61 11.05
N ILE A 225 6.82 10.71 10.77
CA ILE A 225 6.59 9.52 9.92
C ILE A 225 5.88 8.44 10.72
N ASN A 226 4.80 7.92 10.16
CA ASN A 226 4.08 6.76 10.67
C ASN A 226 3.96 5.72 9.55
N HIS A 227 4.18 4.45 9.89
CA HIS A 227 3.92 3.33 8.99
C HIS A 227 2.67 2.59 9.46
N ILE A 228 1.66 2.56 8.60
CA ILE A 228 0.37 1.93 8.89
C ILE A 228 0.32 0.59 8.18
N SER A 229 -0.17 -0.44 8.90
CA SER A 229 -0.39 -1.77 8.35
C SER A 229 -1.68 -2.34 8.93
N LYS A 230 -2.54 -2.86 8.05
CA LYS A 230 -3.81 -3.50 8.39
C LYS A 230 -3.93 -4.82 7.65
N THR A 231 -3.75 -5.91 8.38
CA THR A 231 -4.04 -7.26 7.89
C THR A 231 -5.52 -7.57 8.07
N THR A 232 -6.14 -8.13 7.04
CA THR A 232 -7.57 -8.42 7.01
C THR A 232 -7.91 -9.62 6.14
N THR A 233 -9.04 -10.26 6.43
CA THR A 233 -9.66 -11.25 5.54
C THR A 233 -11.01 -10.71 5.12
N LEU A 234 -11.21 -10.54 3.81
CA LEU A 234 -12.50 -10.09 3.29
C LEU A 234 -13.51 -11.24 3.27
N PRO A 235 -14.82 -10.97 3.41
CA PRO A 235 -15.84 -11.99 3.29
C PRO A 235 -15.75 -12.77 1.98
N SER A 236 -16.10 -14.05 2.03
CA SER A 236 -16.24 -14.87 0.84
C SER A 236 -17.34 -14.33 -0.06
N VAL A 237 -17.10 -14.37 -1.36
CA VAL A 237 -18.09 -14.05 -2.41
C VAL A 237 -18.95 -15.26 -2.80
N SER A 238 -18.74 -16.41 -2.16
CA SER A 238 -19.54 -17.62 -2.43
C SER A 238 -21.02 -17.38 -2.10
N GLY A 239 -21.92 -17.78 -3.00
CA GLY A 239 -23.36 -17.54 -2.86
C GLY A 239 -23.83 -16.10 -3.15
N LYS A 240 -22.92 -15.17 -3.46
CA LYS A 240 -23.27 -13.81 -3.90
C LYS A 240 -23.43 -13.76 -5.42
N THR A 241 -24.33 -12.89 -5.89
CA THR A 241 -24.46 -12.58 -7.32
C THR A 241 -23.47 -11.47 -7.66
N VAL A 242 -22.55 -11.74 -8.57
CA VAL A 242 -21.59 -10.76 -9.08
C VAL A 242 -22.07 -10.31 -10.46
N ALA A 243 -22.26 -9.01 -10.66
CA ALA A 243 -22.64 -8.45 -11.94
C ALA A 243 -21.57 -8.74 -13.02
N SER A 244 -21.87 -8.46 -14.29
CA SER A 244 -20.90 -8.61 -15.38
C SER A 244 -19.88 -7.47 -15.45
N THR A 245 -20.19 -6.31 -14.86
CA THR A 245 -19.37 -5.10 -14.88
C THR A 245 -19.47 -4.35 -13.56
N ASN A 246 -18.55 -3.40 -13.36
CA ASN A 246 -18.51 -2.46 -12.24
C ASN A 246 -18.56 -3.06 -10.83
N HIS A 247 -18.08 -4.30 -10.68
CA HIS A 247 -17.85 -4.91 -9.38
C HIS A 247 -16.39 -4.76 -8.96
N TYR A 248 -16.16 -4.46 -7.69
CA TYR A 248 -14.84 -4.13 -7.18
C TYR A 248 -14.75 -4.41 -5.68
N VAL A 249 -13.53 -4.48 -5.20
CA VAL A 249 -13.20 -4.32 -3.79
C VAL A 249 -12.55 -2.96 -3.62
N ALA A 250 -12.71 -2.29 -2.48
CA ALA A 250 -12.01 -1.03 -2.23
C ALA A 250 -11.38 -1.00 -0.85
N VAL A 251 -10.28 -0.27 -0.75
CA VAL A 251 -9.73 0.22 0.52
C VAL A 251 -10.01 1.72 0.58
N ALA A 252 -10.55 2.18 1.71
CA ALA A 252 -10.84 3.57 1.98
C ALA A 252 -10.05 4.04 3.21
N ILE A 253 -9.51 5.25 3.12
CA ILE A 253 -8.76 5.91 4.18
C ILE A 253 -9.54 7.16 4.56
N TRP A 254 -10.15 7.10 5.74
CA TRP A 254 -10.91 8.19 6.33
C TRP A 254 -9.96 9.16 7.01
N LEU A 255 -10.08 10.42 6.64
CA LEU A 255 -9.32 11.54 7.17
C LEU A 255 -10.11 12.34 8.18
N SER A 256 -11.44 12.34 8.09
CA SER A 256 -12.35 12.95 9.07
C SER A 256 -13.77 12.43 8.84
N SER A 257 -14.58 12.32 9.89
CA SER A 257 -15.96 11.84 9.78
C SER A 257 -16.83 12.15 10.99
N GLY A 258 -18.10 12.45 10.73
CA GLY A 258 -19.12 12.56 11.77
C GLY A 258 -19.64 11.20 12.24
N SER A 259 -20.41 11.22 13.33
CA SER A 259 -20.90 10.00 13.99
C SER A 259 -21.89 9.18 13.15
N GLY A 260 -22.46 9.76 12.09
CA GLY A 260 -23.28 9.04 11.11
C GLY A 260 -22.51 7.95 10.35
N PHE A 261 -21.17 7.98 10.40
CA PHE A 261 -20.31 7.02 9.71
C PHE A 261 -19.53 6.11 10.65
N ASP A 262 -19.82 6.07 11.96
CA ASP A 262 -19.04 5.29 12.94
C ASP A 262 -18.92 3.80 12.60
N VAL A 263 -19.97 3.22 12.01
CA VAL A 263 -19.95 1.82 11.52
C VAL A 263 -18.90 1.60 10.43
N ARG A 264 -18.58 2.65 9.66
CA ARG A 264 -17.63 2.59 8.53
C ARG A 264 -16.19 2.90 8.93
N ASN A 265 -15.98 3.73 9.95
CA ASN A 265 -14.65 4.23 10.30
C ASN A 265 -14.23 3.93 11.75
N ALA A 266 -14.98 3.07 12.44
CA ALA A 266 -14.74 2.68 13.83
C ALA A 266 -14.67 3.86 14.82
N GLY A 267 -15.51 4.89 14.61
CA GLY A 267 -15.62 6.04 15.50
C GLY A 267 -14.44 7.01 15.40
N LEU A 268 -13.94 7.25 14.19
CA LEU A 268 -12.79 8.14 13.93
C LEU A 268 -13.00 9.54 14.54
N GLY A 269 -14.20 10.09 14.34
CA GLY A 269 -14.58 11.44 14.72
C GLY A 269 -13.94 12.53 13.85
N ALA A 270 -14.26 13.79 14.16
CA ALA A 270 -13.72 14.93 13.44
C ALA A 270 -12.20 15.04 13.60
N GLN A 271 -11.52 15.29 12.49
CA GLN A 271 -10.09 15.56 12.43
C GLN A 271 -9.84 16.87 11.66
N SER A 272 -8.69 17.50 11.92
CA SER A 272 -8.23 18.66 11.17
C SER A 272 -6.71 18.73 11.02
N GLY A 273 -6.34 19.47 9.98
CA GLY A 273 -5.02 19.82 9.52
C GLY A 273 -4.50 18.94 8.39
N GLN A 274 -3.18 18.83 8.30
CA GLN A 274 -2.50 18.36 7.09
C GLN A 274 -1.75 17.04 7.29
N LEU A 275 -1.94 16.10 6.36
CA LEU A 275 -1.25 14.83 6.29
C LEU A 275 -0.65 14.65 4.90
N PHE A 276 0.46 13.93 4.79
CA PHE A 276 1.03 13.53 3.50
C PHE A 276 1.13 12.03 3.41
N PHE A 277 0.80 11.47 2.25
CA PHE A 277 0.71 10.04 2.01
C PHE A 277 1.61 9.61 0.88
N GLY A 278 2.12 8.39 0.99
CA GLY A 278 2.84 7.70 -0.07
C GLY A 278 2.98 6.21 0.23
N GLN A 279 3.45 5.46 -0.75
CA GLN A 279 3.71 4.02 -0.64
C GLN A 279 2.46 3.18 -0.29
N LEU A 280 1.28 3.55 -0.81
CA LEU A 280 0.06 2.78 -0.56
C LEU A 280 0.06 1.45 -1.31
N GLN A 281 -0.01 0.37 -0.54
CA GLN A 281 0.01 -1.00 -1.03
C GLN A 281 -1.13 -1.82 -0.47
N TRP A 282 -1.68 -2.72 -1.30
CA TRP A 282 -2.55 -3.79 -0.86
C TRP A 282 -2.15 -5.10 -1.55
N GLU A 283 -1.74 -6.08 -0.77
CA GLU A 283 -1.21 -7.35 -1.24
C GLU A 283 -1.82 -8.55 -0.52
N GLU A 284 -1.69 -9.73 -1.13
CA GLU A 284 -2.05 -11.00 -0.48
C GLU A 284 -1.02 -11.35 0.59
N GLY A 285 -1.47 -11.91 1.71
CA GLY A 285 -0.61 -12.33 2.81
C GLY A 285 -0.93 -11.64 4.13
N GLY A 286 -0.36 -12.19 5.19
CA GLY A 286 -0.57 -11.74 6.57
C GLY A 286 0.39 -10.65 7.05
N THR A 287 1.37 -10.28 6.23
CA THR A 287 2.45 -9.37 6.62
C THR A 287 2.69 -8.37 5.51
N ALA A 288 2.79 -7.09 5.88
CA ALA A 288 3.16 -6.03 4.95
C ALA A 288 4.60 -6.22 4.49
N THR A 289 4.80 -6.31 3.18
CA THR A 289 6.12 -6.36 2.56
C THR A 289 6.57 -4.94 2.19
N GLY A 290 7.83 -4.79 1.77
CA GLY A 290 8.32 -3.52 1.23
C GLY A 290 7.49 -3.05 0.02
N TYR A 291 7.32 -1.74 -0.14
CA TYR A 291 6.51 -1.17 -1.23
C TYR A 291 6.95 -1.65 -2.61
N ASP A 292 5.98 -2.06 -3.42
CA ASP A 292 6.11 -2.49 -4.81
C ASP A 292 6.37 -1.30 -5.73
N THR A 293 7.63 -0.87 -5.79
CA THR A 293 8.05 0.20 -6.69
C THR A 293 8.02 -0.26 -8.14
N ARG A 294 7.06 0.26 -8.90
CA ARG A 294 6.98 0.07 -10.36
C ARG A 294 7.75 1.17 -11.09
N LEU A 295 8.23 0.84 -12.28
CA LEU A 295 8.77 1.84 -13.21
C LEU A 295 7.68 2.87 -13.55
N LEU A 296 8.05 4.16 -13.62
CA LEU A 296 7.11 5.23 -13.92
C LEU A 296 6.34 5.02 -15.23
N SER A 297 6.96 4.45 -16.27
CA SER A 297 6.27 4.15 -17.53
C SER A 297 5.20 3.08 -17.39
N HIS A 298 5.44 2.07 -16.55
CA HIS A 298 4.47 1.03 -16.26
C HIS A 298 3.31 1.60 -15.43
N GLU A 299 3.63 2.38 -14.39
CA GLU A 299 2.61 3.03 -13.57
C GLU A 299 1.75 4.03 -14.38
N ALA A 300 2.38 4.78 -15.30
CA ALA A 300 1.69 5.65 -16.25
C ALA A 300 0.75 4.87 -17.17
N ALA A 301 1.15 3.68 -17.64
CA ALA A 301 0.30 2.84 -18.47
C ALA A 301 -0.90 2.27 -17.68
N LEU A 302 -0.70 1.88 -16.42
CA LEU A 302 -1.78 1.44 -15.53
C LEU A 302 -2.76 2.58 -15.24
N CYS A 303 -2.28 3.79 -14.97
CA CYS A 303 -3.14 4.98 -14.82
C CYS A 303 -3.85 5.31 -16.13
N GLY A 304 -3.12 5.29 -17.25
CA GLY A 304 -3.59 5.54 -18.62
C GLY A 304 -4.70 4.60 -19.08
N TRP A 305 -4.78 3.40 -18.51
CA TRP A 305 -5.88 2.47 -18.75
C TRP A 305 -7.24 3.03 -18.28
N TYR A 306 -7.26 3.92 -17.28
CA TYR A 306 -8.47 4.47 -16.68
C TYR A 306 -8.69 5.96 -16.95
N ALA A 307 -7.60 6.72 -17.10
CA ALA A 307 -7.68 8.14 -17.36
C ALA A 307 -6.59 8.55 -18.34
N GLN A 308 -6.96 9.28 -19.38
CA GLN A 308 -6.00 9.88 -20.31
C GLN A 308 -6.29 11.35 -20.47
N ARG A 309 -5.22 12.14 -20.59
CA ARG A 309 -5.29 13.56 -20.86
C ARG A 309 -4.46 13.87 -22.09
N ILE A 310 -5.06 14.60 -23.02
CA ILE A 310 -4.40 15.14 -24.21
C ILE A 310 -4.46 16.65 -24.09
N ASP A 311 -3.30 17.27 -23.89
CA ASP A 311 -3.12 18.71 -23.91
C ASP A 311 -2.73 19.17 -25.31
N ILE A 312 -3.42 20.17 -25.83
CA ILE A 312 -3.22 20.71 -27.18
C ILE A 312 -3.05 22.22 -27.06
N ASN A 313 -1.91 22.74 -27.53
CA ASN A 313 -1.64 24.18 -27.43
C ASN A 313 -2.54 24.98 -28.39
N ALA A 314 -2.63 26.27 -28.13
CA ALA A 314 -3.30 27.21 -29.03
C ALA A 314 -2.71 27.13 -30.44
N GLY A 315 -3.56 26.95 -31.45
CA GLY A 315 -3.14 26.88 -32.86
C GLY A 315 -2.63 25.52 -33.34
N ASP A 316 -2.31 24.58 -32.45
CA ASP A 316 -1.91 23.23 -32.85
C ASP A 316 -3.12 22.47 -33.42
N ALA A 317 -2.99 22.02 -34.67
CA ALA A 317 -4.00 21.18 -35.30
C ALA A 317 -3.99 19.77 -34.69
N PHE A 318 -5.14 19.30 -34.21
CA PHE A 318 -5.22 17.98 -33.54
C PHE A 318 -6.20 17.01 -34.20
N SER A 319 -7.02 17.48 -35.15
CA SER A 319 -7.88 16.62 -35.95
C SER A 319 -8.10 17.22 -37.33
N VAL A 320 -7.89 16.40 -38.35
CA VAL A 320 -8.40 16.67 -39.70
C VAL A 320 -9.87 16.29 -39.72
N CYS A 321 -10.70 17.16 -40.27
CA CYS A 321 -12.14 16.94 -40.37
C CYS A 321 -12.63 17.16 -41.79
N THR A 322 -13.82 16.66 -42.08
CA THR A 322 -14.56 16.91 -43.33
C THR A 322 -15.84 17.66 -43.02
N ALA A 323 -16.13 18.72 -43.77
CA ALA A 323 -17.37 19.46 -43.65
C ALA A 323 -18.57 18.61 -44.09
N LEU A 324 -19.57 18.46 -43.21
CA LEU A 324 -20.83 17.76 -43.50
C LEU A 324 -21.84 18.69 -44.18
N GLY A 325 -21.71 19.99 -43.96
CA GLY A 325 -22.57 21.05 -44.47
C GLY A 325 -21.85 22.39 -44.37
N GLN A 326 -22.61 23.49 -44.32
CA GLN A 326 -22.01 24.83 -44.18
C GLN A 326 -21.57 25.17 -42.76
N PHE A 327 -22.07 24.43 -41.76
CA PHE A 327 -21.91 24.77 -40.34
C PHE A 327 -21.04 23.79 -39.57
N ASP A 328 -21.04 22.51 -39.93
CA ASP A 328 -20.46 21.46 -39.10
C ASP A 328 -19.43 20.63 -39.85
N CYS A 329 -18.42 20.16 -39.12
CA CYS A 329 -17.45 19.18 -39.60
C CYS A 329 -17.33 18.00 -38.62
N VAL A 330 -16.89 16.86 -39.17
CA VAL A 330 -16.61 15.65 -38.39
C VAL A 330 -15.18 15.20 -38.61
N GLY A 331 -14.51 14.80 -37.53
CA GLY A 331 -13.17 14.22 -37.54
C GLY A 331 -13.04 13.09 -36.53
N GLN A 332 -11.83 12.60 -36.36
CA GLN A 332 -11.53 11.51 -35.42
C GLN A 332 -10.33 11.87 -34.56
N LEU A 333 -10.39 11.43 -33.31
CA LEU A 333 -9.28 11.49 -32.37
C LEU A 333 -8.98 10.07 -31.87
N ALA A 334 -7.74 9.63 -32.06
CA ALA A 334 -7.24 8.39 -31.50
C ALA A 334 -6.58 8.65 -30.15
N PHE A 335 -6.71 7.69 -29.24
CA PHE A 335 -6.04 7.69 -27.94
C PHE A 335 -5.66 6.25 -27.59
N GLN A 336 -4.84 6.05 -26.55
CA GLN A 336 -4.43 4.69 -26.19
C GLN A 336 -5.67 3.89 -25.73
N PRO A 337 -5.76 2.58 -26.01
CA PRO A 337 -6.87 1.77 -25.52
C PRO A 337 -7.08 1.95 -24.01
N MET A 338 -8.34 2.12 -23.61
CA MET A 338 -8.78 2.29 -22.23
C MET A 338 -9.60 1.09 -21.77
N ARG A 339 -9.79 0.96 -20.45
CA ARG A 339 -10.57 -0.08 -19.78
C ARG A 339 -11.93 -0.35 -20.42
N SER A 340 -12.66 0.72 -20.68
CA SER A 340 -14.00 0.70 -21.27
C SER A 340 -14.16 1.92 -22.15
N LYS A 341 -15.27 1.99 -22.91
CA LYS A 341 -15.59 3.20 -23.67
C LYS A 341 -15.63 4.38 -22.69
N PRO A 342 -14.75 5.38 -22.81
CA PRO A 342 -14.64 6.41 -21.80
C PRO A 342 -15.78 7.43 -21.93
N SER A 343 -15.97 8.24 -20.89
CA SER A 343 -16.55 9.58 -21.04
C SER A 343 -15.45 10.56 -21.47
N ALA A 344 -15.81 11.67 -22.09
CA ALA A 344 -14.87 12.73 -22.43
C ALA A 344 -15.34 14.06 -21.84
N ARG A 345 -14.40 14.84 -21.33
CA ARG A 345 -14.60 16.26 -21.00
C ARG A 345 -13.52 17.11 -21.64
N THR A 346 -13.88 18.34 -21.98
CA THR A 346 -12.94 19.31 -22.54
C THR A 346 -12.82 20.50 -21.58
N LEU A 347 -11.58 20.92 -21.33
CA LEU A 347 -11.25 22.14 -20.59
C LEU A 347 -10.61 23.14 -21.57
N GLY A 348 -10.88 24.44 -21.39
CA GLY A 348 -10.26 25.51 -22.20
C GLY A 348 -11.23 26.28 -23.10
N SER A 349 -10.69 27.12 -23.97
CA SER A 349 -11.41 28.23 -24.64
C SER A 349 -12.14 27.86 -25.95
N GLY A 350 -12.39 26.58 -26.21
CA GLY A 350 -13.00 26.09 -27.45
C GLY A 350 -12.02 26.05 -28.64
N VAL A 351 -12.54 25.89 -29.86
CA VAL A 351 -11.73 25.59 -31.06
C VAL A 351 -12.01 26.54 -32.24
N ASN A 352 -11.06 26.64 -33.15
CA ASN A 352 -11.14 27.28 -34.45
C ASN A 352 -11.15 26.23 -35.56
N MET A 353 -11.74 26.59 -36.70
CA MET A 353 -11.88 25.73 -37.87
C MET A 353 -11.17 26.41 -39.04
N THR A 354 -10.05 25.81 -39.47
CA THR A 354 -9.22 26.35 -40.55
C THR A 354 -9.34 25.46 -41.78
N GLY A 355 -9.47 26.08 -42.95
CA GLY A 355 -9.74 25.37 -44.21
C GLY A 355 -11.23 25.25 -44.50
N PHE A 356 -11.71 24.06 -44.90
CA PHE A 356 -13.11 23.77 -45.22
C PHE A 356 -13.72 24.65 -46.34
N GLY A 357 -12.90 25.35 -47.13
CA GLY A 357 -13.38 26.33 -48.11
C GLY A 357 -13.92 27.64 -47.50
N ILE A 358 -13.64 27.91 -46.23
CA ILE A 358 -14.07 29.13 -45.52
C ILE A 358 -13.38 30.37 -46.11
N ASN A 359 -14.16 31.41 -46.41
CA ASN A 359 -13.63 32.68 -46.90
C ASN A 359 -12.81 33.38 -45.78
N GLY A 360 -11.57 33.76 -46.07
CA GLY A 360 -10.59 34.20 -45.05
C GLY A 360 -9.82 33.06 -44.36
N GLY A 361 -10.13 31.80 -44.68
CA GLY A 361 -9.34 30.62 -44.32
C GLY A 361 -9.57 30.07 -42.91
N ASN A 362 -10.21 30.80 -42.01
CA ASN A 362 -10.46 30.38 -40.63
C ASN A 362 -11.80 30.95 -40.10
N ALA A 363 -12.50 30.21 -39.25
CA ALA A 363 -13.67 30.67 -38.54
C ALA A 363 -13.67 30.22 -37.07
N PRO A 364 -14.17 31.07 -36.14
CA PRO A 364 -14.29 30.70 -34.74
C PRO A 364 -15.37 29.62 -34.56
N GLY A 365 -15.03 28.55 -33.84
CA GLY A 365 -15.98 27.51 -33.49
C GLY A 365 -17.07 28.02 -32.54
N SER A 366 -18.31 27.63 -32.81
CA SER A 366 -19.51 27.83 -31.99
C SER A 366 -19.85 26.61 -31.14
N SER A 367 -19.39 25.42 -31.56
CA SER A 367 -19.55 24.17 -30.82
C SER A 367 -18.32 23.28 -31.00
N PHE A 368 -18.05 22.46 -29.99
CA PHE A 368 -17.01 21.43 -30.03
C PHE A 368 -17.39 20.30 -29.08
N ASN A 369 -17.54 19.10 -29.64
CA ASN A 369 -17.81 17.90 -28.85
C ASN A 369 -16.80 16.82 -29.20
N VAL A 370 -16.35 16.10 -28.16
CA VAL A 370 -15.56 14.88 -28.28
C VAL A 370 -16.47 13.74 -27.83
N ILE A 371 -16.75 12.81 -28.74
CA ILE A 371 -17.70 11.72 -28.53
C ILE A 371 -16.93 10.41 -28.61
N PRO A 372 -16.58 9.77 -27.48
CA PRO A 372 -16.00 8.45 -27.49
C PRO A 372 -16.89 7.44 -28.22
N VAL A 373 -16.36 6.79 -29.25
CA VAL A 373 -17.07 5.80 -30.07
C VAL A 373 -16.54 4.38 -29.86
N SER A 374 -15.36 4.25 -29.26
CA SER A 374 -14.73 2.97 -28.90
C SER A 374 -13.85 3.14 -27.67
N VAL A 375 -13.15 2.08 -27.27
CA VAL A 375 -12.17 2.10 -26.18
C VAL A 375 -10.88 2.85 -26.52
N SER A 376 -10.65 3.22 -27.78
CA SER A 376 -9.39 3.84 -28.24
C SER A 376 -9.61 4.94 -29.29
N GLY A 377 -10.84 5.44 -29.43
CA GLY A 377 -11.18 6.40 -30.46
C GLY A 377 -12.45 7.18 -30.16
N ALA A 378 -12.43 8.45 -30.51
CA ALA A 378 -13.54 9.38 -30.42
C ALA A 378 -13.82 10.04 -31.78
N ALA A 379 -15.09 10.31 -32.05
CA ALA A 379 -15.48 11.25 -33.08
C ALA A 379 -15.37 12.67 -32.52
N ILE A 380 -14.89 13.59 -33.34
CA ILE A 380 -14.95 15.02 -33.06
C ILE A 380 -16.04 15.63 -33.93
N THR A 381 -16.89 16.44 -33.33
CA THR A 381 -17.80 17.33 -34.07
C THR A 381 -17.50 18.76 -33.67
N ALA A 382 -17.31 19.64 -34.64
CA ALA A 382 -17.15 21.07 -34.41
C ALA A 382 -18.02 21.84 -35.39
N GLY A 383 -18.50 23.00 -34.96
CA GLY A 383 -19.34 23.85 -35.81
C GLY A 383 -18.95 25.32 -35.77
N VAL A 384 -19.39 26.08 -36.78
CA VAL A 384 -19.30 27.56 -36.88
C VAL A 384 -20.67 28.19 -36.76
N ALA A 385 -20.73 29.43 -36.25
CA ALA A 385 -22.00 30.15 -36.10
C ALA A 385 -22.55 30.72 -37.41
N THR A 386 -21.69 31.21 -38.29
CA THR A 386 -22.06 32.03 -39.46
C THR A 386 -22.02 31.28 -40.80
N GLY A 387 -21.81 29.97 -40.78
CA GLY A 387 -21.69 29.15 -41.99
C GLY A 387 -20.41 29.47 -42.79
N GLY A 388 -20.36 28.97 -44.03
CA GLY A 388 -19.25 29.25 -44.95
C GLY A 388 -18.31 28.09 -45.21
N MET A 389 -18.58 26.90 -44.65
CA MET A 389 -17.91 25.68 -45.08
C MET A 389 -18.50 25.16 -46.40
N SER A 390 -17.65 24.61 -47.24
CA SER A 390 -18.05 23.87 -48.44
C SER A 390 -18.23 22.40 -48.08
N PRO A 391 -19.43 21.81 -48.29
CA PRO A 391 -19.66 20.39 -48.00
C PRO A 391 -18.63 19.50 -48.72
N GLY A 392 -18.08 18.52 -48.00
CA GLY A 392 -17.03 17.62 -48.49
C GLY A 392 -15.62 18.22 -48.48
N ALA A 393 -15.45 19.51 -48.19
CA ALA A 393 -14.13 20.11 -48.06
C ALA A 393 -13.44 19.64 -46.77
N SER A 394 -12.12 19.44 -46.86
CA SER A 394 -11.28 19.12 -45.72
C SER A 394 -10.75 20.38 -45.04
N GLY A 395 -10.53 20.27 -43.74
CA GLY A 395 -9.87 21.28 -42.93
C GLY A 395 -9.40 20.65 -41.63
N TYR A 396 -9.00 21.47 -40.69
CA TYR A 396 -8.60 20.99 -39.37
C TYR A 396 -9.20 21.84 -38.26
N VAL A 397 -9.28 21.22 -37.09
CA VAL A 397 -9.69 21.86 -35.84
C VAL A 397 -8.44 22.11 -35.00
N ALA A 398 -8.33 23.32 -34.46
CA ALA A 398 -7.24 23.72 -33.59
C ALA A 398 -7.80 24.54 -32.42
N PRO A 399 -7.22 24.49 -31.20
CA PRO A 399 -7.70 25.29 -30.08
C PRO A 399 -7.64 26.79 -30.34
N LYS A 400 -8.58 27.53 -29.74
CA LYS A 400 -8.49 28.99 -29.61
C LYS A 400 -7.36 29.39 -28.65
N SER A 401 -7.28 30.68 -28.30
CA SER A 401 -6.32 31.19 -27.31
C SER A 401 -6.36 30.41 -26.01
N GLY A 402 -5.19 29.99 -25.51
CA GLY A 402 -5.03 29.27 -24.24
C GLY A 402 -5.00 27.74 -24.34
N GLY A 403 -5.22 27.16 -25.53
CA GLY A 403 -5.21 25.70 -25.71
C GLY A 403 -6.48 25.01 -25.19
N ILE A 404 -6.52 23.69 -25.30
CA ILE A 404 -7.52 22.83 -24.66
C ILE A 404 -6.87 21.61 -24.04
N SER A 405 -7.55 21.03 -23.05
CA SER A 405 -7.26 19.70 -22.54
C SER A 405 -8.47 18.80 -22.77
N ILE A 406 -8.28 17.66 -23.42
CA ILE A 406 -9.30 16.63 -23.56
C ILE A 406 -8.96 15.53 -22.55
N ILE A 407 -9.89 15.26 -21.63
CA ILE A 407 -9.72 14.24 -20.59
C ILE A 407 -10.73 13.12 -20.85
N PHE A 408 -10.22 11.92 -21.01
CA PHE A 408 -10.98 10.69 -21.15
C PHE A 408 -10.99 9.93 -19.83
N GLU A 409 -12.15 9.41 -19.44
CA GLU A 409 -12.32 8.68 -18.17
C GLU A 409 -13.08 7.38 -18.36
N ALA A 410 -12.49 6.28 -17.89
CA ALA A 410 -13.02 4.93 -17.91
C ALA A 410 -12.88 4.26 -16.54
N GLU A 411 -13.25 4.99 -15.49
CA GLU A 411 -13.26 4.49 -14.11
C GLU A 411 -14.42 3.50 -13.85
N ILE A 412 -14.37 2.81 -12.70
CA ILE A 412 -15.38 1.82 -12.27
C ILE A 412 -16.48 2.45 -11.42
#